data_AF-A0AAU4JRS9-F1
#
_entry.id   AF-A0AAU4JRS9-F1
#
_cell.length_a   1.000
_cell.length_b   1.000
_cell.length_c   1.000
_cell.angle_alpha   90.00
_cell.angle_beta   90.00
_cell.angle_gamma   90.00
#
_symmetry.space_group_name_H-M   'P 1'
#
loop_
_entity.id
_entity.type
_entity.pdbx_description
1 polymer ?
#
loop_
_entity_poly.entity_id
_entity_poly.type
_entity_poly.pdbx_seq_one_letter_code
_entity_poly.pdbx_strand_id
1 'polypeptide(L)'
;MRRPRAAGPESQAHLRDLRRRCEQLLDDNSIVVPSPFDRHGLAAAIARHRQRPVTLRDLPASSRSGQHSGLWVHTATQDLIFVDPTRSSWEQDHITAHEVGHMLWGHEASDVDLGEILLPDLDMTVVRAMLGRHDFTSDQEREAEMMATVIIDRAGRAAPGAPAGLSQVASALALDDV
;
A
#
# COMPACT_ATOMS: atom_id res chain seq x y z
N MET A 1 10.27 34.11 -10.11
CA MET A 1 9.39 32.99 -9.71
C MET A 1 9.33 32.00 -10.86
N ARG A 2 10.12 30.91 -10.82
CA ARG A 2 10.13 29.88 -11.89
C ARG A 2 8.96 28.92 -11.64
N ARG A 3 8.05 28.79 -12.61
CA ARG A 3 6.96 27.80 -12.58
C ARG A 3 7.54 26.38 -12.53
N PRO A 4 6.91 25.42 -11.82
CA PRO A 4 7.28 24.02 -11.94
C PRO A 4 7.01 23.53 -13.37
N ARG A 5 7.95 22.78 -13.94
CA ARG A 5 7.92 22.25 -15.30
C ARG A 5 6.96 21.04 -15.32
N ALA A 6 5.99 21.04 -16.23
CA ALA A 6 5.13 19.88 -16.46
C ALA A 6 5.98 18.61 -16.66
N ALA A 7 5.56 17.49 -16.08
CA ALA A 7 6.23 16.20 -16.24
C ALA A 7 6.39 15.90 -17.74
N GLY A 8 7.65 15.72 -18.19
CA GLY A 8 7.97 15.53 -19.60
C GLY A 8 7.36 14.24 -20.18
N PRO A 9 7.30 14.11 -21.52
CA PRO A 9 6.75 12.93 -22.18
C PRO A 9 7.44 11.61 -21.78
N GLU A 10 8.73 11.65 -21.44
CA GLU A 10 9.48 10.50 -20.91
C GLU A 10 8.97 10.04 -19.53
N SER A 11 8.60 10.99 -18.66
CA SER A 11 8.01 10.68 -17.34
C SER A 11 6.62 10.07 -17.48
N GLN A 12 5.81 10.54 -18.42
CA GLN A 12 4.51 9.93 -18.69
C GLN A 12 4.61 8.53 -19.31
N ALA A 13 5.58 8.30 -20.20
CA ALA A 13 5.82 6.98 -20.77
C ALA A 13 6.28 5.99 -19.69
N HIS A 14 7.14 6.43 -18.78
CA HIS A 14 7.60 5.65 -17.64
C HIS A 14 6.46 5.28 -16.68
N LEU A 15 5.57 6.23 -16.34
CA LEU A 15 4.40 5.94 -15.50
C LEU A 15 3.42 4.96 -16.16
N ARG A 16 3.23 5.05 -17.49
CA ARG A 16 2.41 4.09 -18.24
C ARG A 16 3.02 2.69 -18.25
N ASP A 17 4.34 2.58 -18.39
CA ASP A 17 5.05 1.31 -18.29
C ASP A 17 4.91 0.71 -16.89
N LEU A 18 5.17 1.51 -15.86
CA LEU A 18 5.04 1.07 -14.47
C LEU A 18 3.63 0.59 -14.15
N ARG A 19 2.60 1.35 -14.57
CA ARG A 19 1.20 0.93 -14.40
C ARG A 19 0.94 -0.43 -15.06
N ARG A 20 1.39 -0.62 -16.30
CA ARG A 20 1.23 -1.90 -17.02
C ARG A 20 1.92 -3.04 -16.27
N ARG A 21 3.12 -2.82 -15.74
CA ARG A 21 3.84 -3.83 -14.94
C ARG A 21 3.05 -4.20 -13.68
N CYS A 22 2.47 -3.22 -12.98
CA CYS A 22 1.60 -3.49 -11.83
C CYS A 22 0.34 -4.29 -12.22
N GLU A 23 -0.30 -3.93 -13.34
CA GLU A 23 -1.47 -4.65 -13.86
C GLU A 23 -1.12 -6.12 -14.17
N GLN A 24 0.03 -6.35 -14.84
CA GLN A 24 0.56 -7.68 -15.16
C GLN A 24 0.90 -8.49 -13.93
N LEU A 25 1.57 -7.91 -12.92
CA LEU A 25 1.89 -8.61 -11.69
C LEU A 25 0.65 -9.16 -10.98
N LEU A 26 -0.43 -8.39 -10.90
CA LEU A 26 -1.68 -8.88 -10.33
C LEU A 26 -2.27 -10.03 -11.16
N ASP A 27 -2.20 -9.95 -12.50
CA ASP A 27 -2.76 -10.97 -13.39
C ASP A 27 -1.92 -12.27 -13.36
N ASP A 28 -0.59 -12.15 -13.46
CA ASP A 28 0.36 -13.26 -13.42
C ASP A 28 0.32 -14.01 -12.08
N ASN A 29 0.10 -13.27 -10.98
CA ASN A 29 -0.06 -13.85 -9.64
C ASN A 29 -1.51 -14.25 -9.32
N SER A 30 -2.44 -14.09 -10.27
CA SER A 30 -3.86 -14.42 -10.13
C SER A 30 -4.52 -13.78 -8.90
N ILE A 31 -4.15 -12.53 -8.60
CA ILE A 31 -4.69 -11.77 -7.48
C ILE A 31 -6.07 -11.22 -7.83
N VAL A 32 -7.10 -11.77 -7.19
CA VAL A 32 -8.46 -11.25 -7.31
C VAL A 32 -8.62 -10.05 -6.37
N VAL A 33 -8.67 -8.86 -6.94
CA VAL A 33 -8.95 -7.62 -6.19
C VAL A 33 -10.45 -7.58 -5.83
N PRO A 34 -10.82 -7.39 -4.55
CA PRO A 34 -12.21 -7.30 -4.14
C PRO A 34 -12.90 -6.08 -4.77
N SER A 35 -14.16 -6.26 -5.18
CA SER A 35 -15.01 -5.19 -5.73
C SER A 35 -16.42 -5.26 -5.10
N PRO A 36 -16.88 -4.22 -4.40
CA PRO A 36 -16.12 -3.01 -4.04
C PRO A 36 -14.88 -3.32 -3.20
N PHE A 37 -13.97 -2.35 -3.07
CA PHE A 37 -12.74 -2.55 -2.31
C PHE A 37 -13.05 -2.96 -0.86
N ASP A 38 -12.33 -3.97 -0.38
CA ASP A 38 -12.38 -4.44 1.00
C ASP A 38 -10.96 -4.82 1.44
N ARG A 39 -10.45 -4.13 2.48
CA ARG A 39 -9.09 -4.37 3.01
C ARG A 39 -8.91 -5.81 3.46
N HIS A 40 -9.93 -6.39 4.11
CA HIS A 40 -9.85 -7.76 4.61
C HIS A 40 -9.87 -8.77 3.47
N GLY A 41 -10.71 -8.55 2.46
CA GLY A 41 -10.73 -9.33 1.22
C GLY A 41 -9.41 -9.27 0.46
N LEU A 42 -8.79 -8.09 0.36
CA LEU A 42 -7.48 -7.95 -0.26
C LEU A 42 -6.40 -8.70 0.53
N ALA A 43 -6.34 -8.51 1.84
CA ALA A 43 -5.41 -9.24 2.71
C ALA A 43 -5.58 -10.77 2.58
N ALA A 44 -6.82 -11.26 2.49
CA ALA A 44 -7.10 -12.67 2.27
C ALA A 44 -6.63 -13.16 0.89
N ALA A 45 -6.81 -12.36 -0.17
CA ALA A 45 -6.31 -12.69 -1.51
C ALA A 45 -4.78 -12.82 -1.53
N ILE A 46 -4.09 -11.87 -0.89
CA ILE A 46 -2.62 -11.89 -0.78
C ILE A 46 -2.14 -13.05 0.10
N ALA A 47 -2.84 -13.35 1.20
CA ALA A 47 -2.50 -14.49 2.05
C ALA A 47 -2.55 -15.83 1.29
N ARG A 48 -3.56 -16.00 0.42
CA ARG A 48 -3.69 -17.19 -0.43
C ARG A 48 -2.54 -17.28 -1.44
N HIS A 49 -2.21 -16.17 -2.08
CA HIS A 49 -1.12 -16.11 -3.04
C HIS A 49 0.24 -16.44 -2.40
N ARG A 50 0.53 -15.86 -1.23
CA ARG A 50 1.79 -16.08 -0.50
C ARG A 50 1.85 -17.42 0.25
N GLN A 51 0.74 -18.17 0.28
CA GLN A 51 0.55 -19.35 1.13
C GLN A 51 0.91 -19.11 2.61
N ARG A 52 0.59 -17.91 3.09
CA ARG A 52 0.98 -17.43 4.41
C ARG A 52 -0.05 -16.45 4.95
N PRO A 53 -0.42 -16.48 6.23
CA PRO A 53 -1.40 -15.54 6.77
C PRO A 53 -0.93 -14.09 6.62
N VAL A 54 -1.86 -13.21 6.24
CA VAL A 54 -1.69 -11.76 6.21
C VAL A 54 -2.78 -11.15 7.09
N THR A 55 -2.38 -10.43 8.14
CA THR A 55 -3.31 -9.90 9.15
C THR A 55 -3.21 -8.38 9.22
N LEU A 56 -4.37 -7.71 9.15
CA LEU A 56 -4.47 -6.26 9.39
C LEU A 56 -4.46 -5.96 10.90
N ARG A 57 -3.71 -4.95 11.29
CA ARG A 57 -3.59 -4.48 12.67
C ARG A 57 -3.64 -2.95 12.72
N ASP A 58 -4.17 -2.43 13.81
CA ASP A 58 -4.13 -1.00 14.06
C ASP A 58 -2.73 -0.58 14.52
N LEU A 59 -2.23 0.54 14.00
CA LEU A 59 -1.07 1.20 14.60
C LEU A 59 -1.44 1.67 16.02
N PRO A 60 -0.66 1.30 17.05
CA PRO A 60 -0.89 1.77 18.40
C PRO A 60 -0.72 3.28 18.51
N ALA A 61 -1.47 3.92 19.41
CA ALA A 61 -1.47 5.38 19.59
C ALA A 61 -0.07 5.98 19.78
N SER A 62 0.82 5.23 20.44
CA SER A 62 2.21 5.61 20.66
C SER A 62 3.03 5.77 19.36
N SER A 63 2.62 5.15 18.26
CA SER A 63 3.35 5.18 16.97
C SER A 63 2.69 6.07 15.91
N ARG A 64 1.56 6.71 16.23
CA ARG A 64 0.80 7.59 15.32
C ARG A 64 1.41 8.99 15.13
N SER A 65 2.58 9.25 15.70
CA SER A 65 3.29 10.52 15.59
C SER A 65 4.27 10.58 14.41
N GLY A 66 4.39 9.50 13.63
CA GLY A 66 5.34 9.39 12.52
C GLY A 66 4.81 9.92 11.18
N GLN A 67 5.73 10.14 10.24
CA GLN A 67 5.43 10.45 8.83
C GLN A 67 4.88 9.24 8.04
N HIS A 68 4.86 8.06 8.66
CA HIS A 68 4.49 6.80 8.03
C HIS A 68 3.05 6.45 8.39
N SER A 69 2.24 6.18 7.38
CA SER A 69 0.81 5.92 7.53
C SER A 69 0.47 4.43 7.62
N GLY A 70 1.39 3.54 7.24
CA GLY A 70 1.30 2.09 7.36
C GLY A 70 2.66 1.44 7.61
N LEU A 71 2.63 0.13 7.88
CA LEU A 71 3.83 -0.71 7.98
C LEU A 71 3.52 -2.17 7.71
N TRP A 72 4.19 -2.77 6.74
CA TRP A 72 4.30 -4.22 6.62
C TRP A 72 5.48 -4.79 7.42
N VAL A 73 5.17 -5.74 8.30
CA VAL A 73 6.13 -6.53 9.08
C VAL A 73 6.08 -8.00 8.65
N HIS A 74 7.24 -8.58 8.39
CA HIS A 74 7.39 -10.01 8.23
C HIS A 74 7.70 -10.66 9.59
N THR A 75 6.99 -11.73 9.93
CA THR A 75 7.27 -12.52 11.14
C THR A 75 7.60 -13.98 10.84
N ALA A 76 7.91 -14.80 11.85
CA ALA A 76 8.12 -16.24 11.64
C ALA A 76 6.89 -16.96 11.04
N THR A 77 5.65 -16.54 11.37
CA THR A 77 4.44 -17.30 11.03
C THR A 77 3.43 -16.55 10.17
N GLN A 78 3.51 -15.22 10.08
CA GLN A 78 2.54 -14.40 9.35
C GLN A 78 3.08 -13.03 8.94
N ASP A 79 2.54 -12.46 7.88
CA ASP A 79 2.75 -11.06 7.55
C ASP A 79 1.71 -10.19 8.29
N LEU A 80 2.16 -9.07 8.85
CA LEU A 80 1.31 -8.11 9.53
C LEU A 80 1.32 -6.79 8.74
N ILE A 81 0.14 -6.26 8.44
CA ILE A 81 -0.02 -4.92 7.87
C ILE A 81 -0.61 -4.03 8.97
N PHE A 82 0.15 -3.04 9.41
CA PHE A 82 -0.29 -2.04 10.37
C PHE A 82 -0.82 -0.80 9.64
N VAL A 83 -1.97 -0.29 10.08
CA VAL A 83 -2.62 0.90 9.51
C VAL A 83 -3.03 1.83 10.64
N ASP A 84 -2.84 3.14 10.49
CA ASP A 84 -3.32 4.11 11.46
C ASP A 84 -4.87 4.18 11.47
N PRO A 85 -5.54 3.76 12.55
CA PRO A 85 -7.00 3.73 12.59
C PRO A 85 -7.62 5.13 12.69
N THR A 86 -6.81 6.17 12.92
CA THR A 86 -7.30 7.57 12.94
C THR A 86 -7.42 8.19 11.55
N ARG A 87 -6.91 7.51 10.53
CA ARG A 87 -7.03 7.92 9.12
C ARG A 87 -8.45 7.67 8.60
N SER A 88 -8.84 8.41 7.58
CA SER A 88 -10.11 8.17 6.90
C SER A 88 -10.15 6.75 6.29
N SER A 89 -11.36 6.21 6.05
CA SER A 89 -11.46 4.86 5.45
C SER A 89 -10.73 4.76 4.12
N TRP A 90 -10.81 5.80 3.29
CA TRP A 90 -10.12 5.85 2.00
C TRP A 90 -8.60 5.84 2.16
N GLU A 91 -8.05 6.61 3.10
CA GLU A 91 -6.61 6.58 3.38
C GLU A 91 -6.19 5.20 3.88
N GLN A 92 -6.93 4.59 4.80
CA GLN A 92 -6.65 3.24 5.29
C GLN A 92 -6.67 2.18 4.18
N ASP A 93 -7.59 2.32 3.22
CA ASP A 93 -7.67 1.47 2.02
C ASP A 93 -6.43 1.61 1.16
N HIS A 94 -6.03 2.84 0.86
CA HIS A 94 -4.84 3.15 0.07
C HIS A 94 -3.57 2.67 0.77
N ILE A 95 -3.41 2.94 2.07
CA ILE A 95 -2.29 2.47 2.88
C ILE A 95 -2.19 0.94 2.79
N THR A 96 -3.30 0.22 3.00
CA THR A 96 -3.30 -1.25 2.90
C THR A 96 -2.87 -1.71 1.51
N ALA A 97 -3.38 -1.07 0.45
CA ALA A 97 -3.02 -1.40 -0.92
C ALA A 97 -1.54 -1.08 -1.24
N HIS A 98 -0.98 -0.04 -0.62
CA HIS A 98 0.43 0.35 -0.73
C HIS A 98 1.34 -0.69 -0.09
N GLU A 99 1.05 -1.13 1.15
CA GLU A 99 1.81 -2.19 1.83
C GLU A 99 1.74 -3.52 1.06
N VAL A 100 0.58 -3.82 0.47
CA VAL A 100 0.45 -4.97 -0.47
C VAL A 100 1.30 -4.76 -1.73
N GLY A 101 1.47 -3.52 -2.19
CA GLY A 101 2.37 -3.16 -3.27
C GLY A 101 3.81 -3.60 -3.01
N HIS A 102 4.33 -3.31 -1.82
CA HIS A 102 5.64 -3.81 -1.39
C HIS A 102 5.71 -5.35 -1.42
N MET A 103 4.67 -6.04 -0.96
CA MET A 103 4.63 -7.51 -0.97
C MET A 103 4.70 -8.09 -2.38
N LEU A 104 3.96 -7.53 -3.33
CA LEU A 104 3.83 -8.03 -4.70
C LEU A 104 5.09 -7.77 -5.54
N TRP A 105 5.74 -6.63 -5.31
CA TRP A 105 7.03 -6.34 -5.93
C TRP A 105 8.22 -7.03 -5.26
N GLY A 106 7.99 -7.71 -4.13
CA GLY A 106 9.04 -8.42 -3.39
C GLY A 106 10.04 -7.47 -2.75
N HIS A 107 9.60 -6.28 -2.34
CA HIS A 107 10.43 -5.35 -1.58
C HIS A 107 10.72 -5.90 -0.19
N GLU A 108 11.72 -5.32 0.46
CA GLU A 108 12.13 -5.75 1.80
C GLU A 108 11.08 -5.31 2.82
N ALA A 109 10.43 -6.30 3.43
CA ALA A 109 9.65 -6.06 4.63
C ALA A 109 10.58 -5.60 5.76
N SER A 110 10.01 -4.91 6.75
CA SER A 110 10.72 -4.75 8.01
C SER A 110 10.82 -6.12 8.70
N ASP A 111 12.04 -6.66 8.79
CA ASP A 111 12.31 -7.96 9.39
C ASP A 111 12.35 -7.82 10.92
N VAL A 112 11.42 -8.48 11.60
CA VAL A 112 11.30 -8.48 13.06
C VAL A 112 11.52 -9.91 13.55
N ASP A 113 12.62 -10.15 14.27
CA ASP A 113 12.79 -11.39 15.02
C ASP A 113 11.85 -11.40 16.24
N LEU A 114 10.73 -12.09 16.10
CA LEU A 114 9.76 -12.27 17.18
C LEU A 114 10.30 -13.12 18.34
N GLY A 115 11.48 -13.75 18.21
CA GLY A 115 12.13 -14.48 19.30
C GLY A 115 12.43 -13.63 20.53
N GLU A 116 12.61 -12.32 20.36
CA GLU A 116 12.68 -11.33 21.45
C GLU A 116 11.36 -10.58 21.68
N ILE A 117 10.40 -10.71 20.76
CA ILE A 117 9.16 -9.93 20.70
C ILE A 117 7.98 -10.91 20.69
N LEU A 118 7.82 -11.63 21.81
CA LEU A 118 6.66 -12.46 22.06
C LEU A 118 5.43 -11.56 22.17
N LEU A 119 4.64 -11.48 21.10
CA LEU A 119 3.35 -10.81 21.11
C LEU A 119 2.46 -11.43 22.19
N PRO A 120 2.16 -10.67 23.26
CA PRO A 120 1.01 -9.75 23.21
C PRO A 120 1.34 -8.28 22.91
N ASP A 121 2.56 -7.81 23.12
CA ASP A 121 2.93 -6.41 22.89
C ASP A 121 4.21 -6.33 22.05
N LEU A 122 4.05 -6.07 20.74
CA LEU A 122 5.17 -5.82 19.84
C LEU A 122 5.96 -4.65 20.45
N ASP A 123 7.28 -4.76 20.66
CA ASP A 123 8.02 -3.63 21.22
C ASP A 123 7.92 -2.43 20.27
N MET A 124 7.18 -1.42 20.69
CA MET A 124 6.86 -0.25 19.89
C MET A 124 8.08 0.61 19.58
N THR A 125 9.18 0.41 20.30
CA THR A 125 10.48 1.00 19.98
C THR A 125 11.00 0.44 18.66
N VAL A 126 10.81 -0.86 18.42
CA VAL A 126 11.21 -1.55 17.19
C VAL A 126 10.34 -1.07 16.02
N VAL A 127 9.02 -1.01 16.22
CA VAL A 127 8.09 -0.47 15.20
C VAL A 127 8.47 0.97 14.82
N ARG A 128 8.69 1.86 15.80
CA ARG A 128 9.08 3.26 15.52
C ARG A 128 10.42 3.36 14.80
N ALA A 129 11.40 2.54 15.19
CA ALA A 129 12.70 2.51 14.52
C ALA A 129 12.60 2.03 13.06
N MET A 130 11.68 1.10 12.78
CA MET A 130 11.41 0.58 11.44
C MET A 130 10.67 1.57 10.57
N LEU A 131 9.66 2.25 11.13
CA LEU A 131 8.97 3.35 10.46
C LEU A 131 10.00 4.37 9.96
N GLY A 132 10.92 4.84 10.81
CA GLY A 132 11.94 5.83 10.42
C GLY A 132 13.03 5.39 9.43
N ARG A 133 13.01 4.15 8.92
CA ARG A 133 14.00 3.61 7.96
C ARG A 133 13.55 3.61 6.50
N HIS A 134 12.27 3.86 6.22
CA HIS A 134 11.77 3.86 4.85
C HIS A 134 12.11 5.18 4.14
N ASP A 135 13.07 5.11 3.21
CA ASP A 135 13.39 6.21 2.31
C ASP A 135 12.29 6.33 1.23
N PHE A 136 11.31 7.20 1.51
CA PHE A 136 10.15 7.56 0.67
C PHE A 136 10.45 8.02 -0.78
N THR A 137 11.72 8.13 -1.17
CA THR A 137 12.14 8.66 -2.48
C THR A 137 12.66 7.58 -3.44
N SER A 138 12.60 6.31 -3.04
CA SER A 138 13.11 5.18 -3.82
C SER A 138 12.15 4.77 -4.95
N ASP A 139 12.67 4.03 -5.93
CA ASP A 139 11.83 3.41 -6.97
C ASP A 139 10.84 2.40 -6.37
N GLN A 140 11.17 1.80 -5.21
CA GLN A 140 10.29 0.89 -4.48
C GLN A 140 8.99 1.57 -4.03
N GLU A 141 9.08 2.81 -3.57
CA GLU A 141 7.92 3.61 -3.13
C GLU A 141 7.02 3.97 -4.31
N ARG A 142 7.62 4.26 -5.49
CA ARG A 142 6.86 4.51 -6.72
C ARG A 142 6.14 3.26 -7.20
N GLU A 143 6.80 2.11 -7.11
CA GLU A 143 6.24 0.81 -7.47
C GLU A 143 5.08 0.42 -6.56
N ALA A 144 5.23 0.61 -5.25
CA ALA A 144 4.17 0.38 -4.27
C ALA A 144 2.98 1.33 -4.45
N GLU A 145 3.24 2.63 -4.64
CA GLU A 145 2.20 3.64 -4.85
C GLU A 145 1.43 3.42 -6.15
N MET A 146 2.12 3.06 -7.24
CA MET A 146 1.44 2.71 -8.49
C MET A 146 0.62 1.42 -8.33
N MET A 147 1.14 0.41 -7.63
CA MET A 147 0.39 -0.81 -7.36
C MET A 147 -0.88 -0.52 -6.57
N ALA A 148 -0.80 0.30 -5.51
CA ALA A 148 -1.95 0.74 -4.73
C ALA A 148 -3.02 1.40 -5.63
N THR A 149 -2.59 2.34 -6.48
CA THR A 149 -3.46 3.00 -7.46
C THR A 149 -4.16 2.00 -8.38
N VAL A 150 -3.44 1.02 -8.92
CA VAL A 150 -4.00 -0.01 -9.80
C VAL A 150 -5.00 -0.91 -9.06
N ILE A 151 -4.72 -1.28 -7.81
CA ILE A 151 -5.63 -2.09 -6.99
C ILE A 151 -6.93 -1.32 -6.73
N ILE A 152 -6.86 -0.08 -6.26
CA ILE A 152 -8.04 0.75 -5.97
C ILE A 152 -8.86 0.99 -7.25
N ASP A 153 -8.20 1.28 -8.38
CA ASP A 153 -8.87 1.41 -9.68
C ASP A 153 -9.58 0.12 -10.09
N ARG A 154 -8.95 -1.05 -9.93
CA ARG A 154 -9.55 -2.34 -10.28
C ARG A 154 -10.77 -2.64 -9.40
N ALA A 155 -10.70 -2.34 -8.11
CA ALA A 155 -11.81 -2.50 -7.18
C ALA A 155 -13.03 -1.64 -7.57
N GLY A 156 -12.80 -0.46 -8.16
CA GLY A 156 -13.85 0.40 -8.73
C GLY A 156 -14.36 0.01 -10.12
N ARG A 157 -13.60 -0.80 -10.88
CA ARG A 157 -13.97 -1.27 -12.24
C ARG A 157 -14.69 -2.62 -12.24
N ALA A 158 -14.45 -3.48 -11.25
CA ALA A 158 -14.92 -4.87 -11.25
C ALA A 158 -16.40 -5.07 -10.85
N ALA A 159 -17.21 -4.02 -10.74
CA ALA A 159 -18.66 -4.12 -10.59
C ALA A 159 -19.35 -4.22 -11.97
N PRO A 160 -19.94 -5.37 -12.36
CA PRO A 160 -20.86 -5.41 -13.50
C PRO A 160 -22.21 -4.85 -13.04
N GLY A 161 -22.54 -3.62 -13.46
CA GLY A 161 -23.90 -3.06 -13.34
C GLY A 161 -24.11 -1.90 -12.37
N ALA A 162 -23.07 -1.23 -11.87
CA ALA A 162 -23.22 0.05 -11.16
C ALA A 162 -23.15 1.24 -12.15
N PRO A 163 -24.00 2.28 -12.01
CA PRO A 163 -23.98 3.44 -12.91
C PRO A 163 -22.64 4.18 -12.83
N ALA A 164 -22.16 4.62 -14.00
CA ALA A 164 -20.90 5.33 -14.17
C ALA A 164 -20.85 6.64 -13.37
N GLY A 165 -20.01 6.66 -12.36
CA GLY A 165 -19.57 7.82 -11.59
C GLY A 165 -18.75 7.28 -10.42
N LEU A 166 -17.44 7.43 -10.33
CA LEU A 166 -16.70 8.68 -10.45
C LEU A 166 -15.29 8.39 -10.99
N SER A 167 -15.06 8.81 -12.24
CA SER A 167 -13.74 9.11 -12.76
C SER A 167 -13.31 10.47 -12.21
N GLN A 168 -12.66 10.52 -11.04
CA GLN A 168 -11.76 11.61 -10.60
C GLN A 168 -11.26 11.38 -9.16
N VAL A 169 -10.21 10.58 -9.00
CA VAL A 169 -9.14 10.79 -8.00
C VAL A 169 -7.81 10.31 -8.57
N ALA A 170 -7.43 10.86 -9.73
CA ALA A 170 -6.05 10.83 -10.23
C ALA A 170 -5.49 12.26 -10.37
N SER A 171 -6.03 13.21 -9.59
CA SER A 171 -5.67 14.63 -9.65
C SER A 171 -5.27 15.26 -8.32
N ALA A 172 -5.05 14.49 -7.25
CA ALA A 172 -4.64 15.04 -5.94
C ALA A 172 -3.11 15.20 -5.76
N LEU A 173 -2.30 15.02 -6.82
CA LEU A 173 -0.92 15.52 -6.86
C LEU A 173 -0.81 16.88 -7.60
N ALA A 174 -1.95 17.55 -7.83
CA ALA A 174 -2.00 18.90 -8.35
C ALA A 174 -2.98 19.74 -7.53
N LEU A 175 -2.40 20.71 -6.80
CA LEU A 175 -3.01 21.86 -6.12
C LEU A 175 -3.56 21.58 -4.72
N ASP A 176 -2.88 22.13 -3.71
CA ASP A 176 -3.46 23.14 -2.81
C ASP A 176 -2.33 23.86 -2.05
N ASP A 177 -2.08 25.13 -2.41
CA ASP A 177 -1.47 26.12 -1.54
C ASP A 177 -2.29 27.41 -1.71
N VAL A 178 -2.97 27.82 -0.65
CA VAL A 178 -3.61 29.14 -0.48
C VAL A 178 -2.57 30.13 0.02
#